data_AF-A0A8H7GMN7-F1
#
_entry.id   AF-A0A8H7GMN7-F1
#
_cell.length_a   1.000
_cell.length_b   1.000
_cell.length_c   1.000
_cell.angle_alpha   90.00
_cell.angle_beta   90.00
_cell.angle_gamma   90.00
#
_symmetry.space_group_name_H-M   'P 1'
#
loop_
_entity.id
_entity.type
_entity.pdbx_description
1 polymer ?
#
loop_
_entity_poly.entity_id
_entity_poly.type
_entity_poly.pdbx_seq_one_letter_code
_entity_poly.pdbx_strand_id
1 'polypeptide(L)'
;MWPFGSSDKSSAELDKELPDDLKEFFKETDPSYRLNEHNEDPKEAQVQKVLAREKKQYSGEFDLYKRSETPRKVAGINCAELQQVVVECYRGWLFLGSECSLEIARTTKCMDIQKSALKKLRYEDCYSVKHCASIRAFTDTLFTSHFGQFGEKMDDENVARFDTALEEAFPAVWR
;
A
#
# COMPACT_ATOMS: atom_id res chain seq x y z
N MET A 1 20.26 22.54 -24.79
CA MET A 1 19.46 23.63 -24.20
C MET A 1 18.03 23.13 -24.13
N TRP A 2 17.52 22.82 -22.94
CA TRP A 2 16.16 22.33 -22.74
C TRP A 2 15.16 23.49 -22.90
N PRO A 3 14.01 23.33 -23.59
CA PRO A 3 13.13 24.44 -23.92
C PRO A 3 12.00 24.59 -22.90
N PHE A 4 12.33 24.79 -21.63
CA PHE A 4 11.37 25.26 -20.64
C PHE A 4 11.89 26.58 -20.07
N GLY A 5 11.63 27.64 -20.84
CA GLY A 5 11.91 29.01 -20.42
C GLY A 5 11.01 29.37 -19.23
N SER A 6 11.58 30.10 -18.29
CA SER A 6 10.96 30.65 -17.10
C SER A 6 9.85 31.65 -17.43
N SER A 7 8.64 31.16 -17.65
CA SER A 7 7.42 31.95 -17.51
C SER A 7 6.49 31.24 -16.55
N ASP A 8 6.36 31.79 -15.34
CA ASP A 8 5.33 31.40 -14.37
C ASP A 8 3.95 31.81 -14.92
N LYS A 9 3.45 31.07 -15.90
CA LYS A 9 2.05 31.15 -16.31
C LYS A 9 1.23 30.36 -15.30
N SER A 10 0.13 30.93 -14.83
CA SER A 10 -0.78 30.23 -13.92
C SER A 10 -1.38 29.00 -14.61
N SER A 11 -1.71 27.95 -13.85
CA SER A 11 -2.30 26.70 -14.40
C SER A 11 -3.52 26.94 -15.29
N ALA A 12 -4.32 27.97 -14.97
CA ALA A 12 -5.49 28.38 -15.75
C ALA A 12 -5.17 28.98 -17.13
N GLU A 13 -3.95 29.46 -17.35
CA GLU A 13 -3.49 29.94 -18.67
C GLU A 13 -2.91 28.80 -19.51
N LEU A 14 -2.28 27.81 -18.87
CA LEU A 14 -1.76 26.60 -19.52
C LEU A 14 -2.90 25.73 -20.08
N ASP A 15 -4.01 25.62 -19.36
CA ASP A 15 -5.20 24.87 -19.79
C ASP A 15 -5.85 25.41 -21.08
N LYS A 16 -5.58 26.66 -21.45
CA LYS A 16 -6.09 27.26 -22.69
C LYS A 16 -5.18 27.00 -23.89
N GLU A 17 -3.90 26.70 -23.66
CA GLU A 17 -2.88 26.52 -24.70
C GLU A 17 -2.62 25.04 -25.03
N LEU A 18 -3.04 24.11 -24.17
CA LEU A 18 -2.87 22.68 -24.41
C LEU A 18 -3.86 22.15 -25.47
N PRO A 19 -3.43 21.28 -26.39
CA PRO A 19 -4.31 20.44 -27.18
C PRO A 19 -5.19 19.55 -26.29
N ASP A 20 -6.42 19.27 -26.71
CA ASP A 20 -7.39 18.56 -25.87
C ASP A 20 -6.91 17.17 -25.44
N ASP A 21 -6.19 16.44 -26.32
CA ASP A 21 -5.57 15.15 -26.02
C ASP A 21 -4.56 15.21 -24.85
N LEU A 22 -3.85 16.34 -24.73
CA LEU A 22 -2.88 16.53 -23.63
C LEU A 22 -3.58 16.96 -22.34
N LYS A 23 -4.69 17.70 -22.42
CA LYS A 23 -5.51 17.99 -21.23
C LYS A 23 -6.10 16.71 -20.66
N GLU A 24 -6.55 15.81 -21.53
CA GLU A 24 -7.08 14.52 -21.11
C GLU A 24 -5.97 13.66 -20.47
N PHE A 25 -4.77 13.65 -21.05
CA PHE A 25 -3.60 13.02 -20.42
C PHE A 25 -3.29 13.61 -19.03
N PHE A 26 -3.26 14.93 -18.87
CA PHE A 26 -3.02 15.56 -17.56
C PHE A 26 -4.17 15.32 -16.57
N LYS A 27 -5.42 15.24 -17.01
CA LYS A 27 -6.54 14.80 -16.14
C LYS A 27 -6.35 13.37 -15.64
N GLU A 28 -5.83 12.48 -16.49
CA GLU A 28 -5.59 11.08 -16.12
C GLU A 28 -4.35 10.90 -15.22
N THR A 29 -3.31 11.72 -15.43
CA THR A 29 -1.99 11.50 -14.81
C THR A 29 -1.59 12.49 -13.73
N ASP A 30 -2.18 13.70 -13.70
CA ASP A 30 -1.91 14.70 -12.67
C ASP A 30 -2.77 14.44 -11.42
N PRO A 31 -2.15 14.16 -10.26
CA PRO A 31 -2.87 13.96 -9.01
C PRO A 31 -3.73 15.16 -8.60
N SER A 32 -3.39 16.37 -9.04
CA SER A 32 -4.07 17.60 -8.66
C SER A 32 -5.43 17.79 -9.35
N TYR A 33 -5.63 17.22 -10.54
CA TYR A 33 -6.89 17.33 -11.29
C TYR A 33 -7.96 16.34 -10.81
N ARG A 34 -7.55 15.19 -10.25
CA ARG A 34 -8.44 14.20 -9.62
C ARG A 34 -9.18 14.72 -8.38
N LEU A 35 -8.79 15.88 -7.86
CA LEU A 35 -9.34 16.46 -6.63
C LEU A 35 -10.73 17.11 -6.82
N ASN A 36 -11.15 17.46 -8.04
CA ASN A 36 -12.30 18.36 -8.23
C ASN A 36 -13.61 17.70 -8.70
N GLU A 37 -13.63 16.47 -9.22
CA GLU A 37 -14.81 15.93 -9.92
C GLU A 37 -15.42 14.63 -9.37
N HIS A 38 -14.84 14.00 -8.35
CA HIS A 38 -15.44 12.81 -7.74
C HIS A 38 -15.72 13.07 -6.27
N ASN A 39 -16.96 12.79 -5.83
CA ASN A 39 -17.36 12.68 -4.43
C ASN A 39 -16.15 12.25 -3.60
N GLU A 40 -15.56 13.20 -2.88
CA GLU A 40 -14.27 13.00 -2.21
C GLU A 40 -14.41 11.78 -1.30
N ASP A 41 -13.71 10.69 -1.62
CA ASP A 41 -13.54 9.59 -0.68
C ASP A 41 -13.02 10.23 0.62
N PRO A 42 -13.77 10.14 1.75
CA PRO A 42 -13.38 10.78 3.00
C PRO A 42 -11.96 10.41 3.43
N LYS A 43 -11.50 9.21 3.04
CA LYS A 43 -10.14 8.74 3.27
C LYS A 43 -9.11 9.45 2.39
N GLU A 44 -9.42 9.70 1.13
CA GLU A 44 -8.56 10.47 0.22
C GLU A 44 -8.38 11.89 0.75
N ALA A 45 -9.47 12.55 1.14
CA ALA A 45 -9.42 13.89 1.74
C ALA A 45 -8.55 13.91 3.02
N GLN A 46 -8.65 12.87 3.87
CA GLN A 46 -7.81 12.73 5.06
C GLN A 46 -6.33 12.55 4.69
N VAL A 47 -6.00 11.66 3.75
CA VAL A 47 -4.63 11.43 3.29
C VAL A 47 -4.03 12.72 2.76
N GLN A 48 -4.72 13.40 1.84
CA GLN A 48 -4.25 14.65 1.25
C GLN A 48 -4.04 15.75 2.29
N LYS A 49 -4.93 15.85 3.29
CA LYS A 49 -4.77 16.78 4.41
C LYS A 49 -3.50 16.51 5.21
N VAL A 50 -3.20 15.24 5.51
CA VAL A 50 -1.96 14.86 6.22
C VAL A 50 -0.75 15.13 5.36
N LEU A 51 -0.77 14.76 4.07
CA LEU A 51 0.33 15.00 3.14
C LEU A 51 0.64 16.49 2.96
N ALA A 52 -0.40 17.34 2.92
CA ALA A 52 -0.24 18.79 2.86
C ALA A 52 0.38 19.37 4.14
N ARG A 53 0.05 18.82 5.32
CA ARG A 53 0.64 19.20 6.61
C ARG A 53 2.09 18.75 6.73
N GLU A 54 2.35 17.51 6.35
CA GLU A 54 3.66 16.86 6.44
C GLU A 54 4.55 17.19 5.23
N LYS A 55 4.34 18.34 4.55
CA LYS A 55 5.16 18.81 3.42
C LYS A 55 6.63 18.78 3.80
N LYS A 56 7.30 17.68 3.46
CA LYS A 56 8.71 17.45 3.75
C LYS A 56 9.55 17.87 2.56
N GLN A 57 10.69 18.48 2.87
CA GLN A 57 11.79 18.60 1.93
C GLN A 57 12.12 17.21 1.40
N TYR A 58 12.42 17.14 0.11
CA TYR A 58 12.85 15.93 -0.56
C TYR A 58 13.92 15.18 0.23
N SER A 59 13.76 13.86 0.39
CA SER A 59 14.75 12.98 1.01
C SER A 59 15.06 11.81 0.08
N GLY A 60 16.29 11.78 -0.44
CA GLY A 60 16.74 10.68 -1.29
C GLY A 60 16.73 9.32 -0.58
N GLU A 61 16.97 9.30 0.74
CA GLU A 61 16.85 8.09 1.55
C GLU A 61 15.41 7.56 1.54
N PHE A 62 14.43 8.45 1.70
CA PHE A 62 13.03 8.06 1.71
C PHE A 62 12.55 7.55 0.35
N ASP A 63 13.01 8.18 -0.73
CA ASP A 63 12.75 7.71 -2.10
C ASP A 63 13.33 6.31 -2.35
N LEU A 64 14.58 6.08 -1.95
CA LEU A 64 15.21 4.75 -2.05
C LEU A 64 14.44 3.72 -1.24
N TYR A 65 14.00 4.09 -0.03
CA TYR A 65 13.15 3.26 0.80
C TYR A 65 11.87 2.86 0.05
N LYS A 66 11.09 3.82 -0.47
CA LYS A 66 9.83 3.54 -1.20
C LYS A 66 10.03 2.64 -2.42
N ARG A 67 11.15 2.78 -3.14
CA ARG A 67 11.48 1.91 -4.27
C ARG A 67 11.83 0.49 -3.83
N SER A 68 12.53 0.37 -2.70
CA SER A 68 13.00 -0.93 -2.20
C SER A 68 11.94 -1.70 -1.42
N GLU A 69 11.04 -1.01 -0.70
CA GLU A 69 10.00 -1.57 0.16
C GLU A 69 8.62 -1.47 -0.49
N THR A 70 8.47 -2.13 -1.64
CA THR A 70 7.17 -2.21 -2.35
C THR A 70 6.12 -2.94 -1.52
N PRO A 71 4.80 -2.71 -1.73
CA PRO A 71 3.74 -3.42 -1.01
C PRO A 71 3.86 -4.94 -1.10
N ARG A 72 4.32 -5.46 -2.24
CA ARG A 72 4.59 -6.89 -2.42
C ARG A 72 5.71 -7.39 -1.51
N LYS A 73 6.81 -6.65 -1.41
CA LYS A 73 7.94 -7.02 -0.55
C LYS A 73 7.52 -6.96 0.92
N VAL A 74 6.83 -5.89 1.32
CA VAL A 74 6.34 -5.71 2.68
C VAL A 74 5.37 -6.81 3.08
N ALA A 75 4.40 -7.16 2.22
CA ALA A 75 3.53 -8.32 2.44
C ALA A 75 4.34 -9.62 2.58
N GLY A 76 5.39 -9.77 1.76
CA GLY A 76 6.33 -10.89 1.86
C GLY A 76 7.00 -10.98 3.23
N ILE A 77 7.43 -9.84 3.78
CA ILE A 77 8.07 -9.81 5.09
C ILE A 77 7.06 -10.14 6.20
N ASN A 78 5.84 -9.61 6.14
CA ASN A 78 4.80 -9.92 7.13
C ASN A 78 4.37 -11.40 7.06
N CYS A 79 4.41 -12.03 5.88
CA CYS A 79 4.12 -13.45 5.71
C CYS A 79 5.36 -14.36 5.82
N ALA A 80 6.51 -13.86 6.28
CA ALA A 80 7.78 -14.59 6.25
C ALA A 80 7.74 -15.89 7.07
N GLU A 81 7.00 -15.90 8.19
CA GLU A 81 6.86 -17.09 9.04
C GLU A 81 6.10 -18.21 8.30
N LEU A 82 5.04 -17.88 7.56
CA LEU A 82 4.32 -18.86 6.74
C LEU A 82 5.17 -19.34 5.55
N GLN A 83 5.95 -18.45 4.93
CA GLN A 83 6.90 -18.83 3.88
C GLN A 83 7.95 -19.82 4.41
N GLN A 84 8.42 -19.64 5.64
CA GLN A 84 9.36 -20.55 6.28
C GLN A 84 8.75 -21.94 6.48
N VAL A 85 7.47 -22.02 6.88
CA VAL A 85 6.74 -23.31 6.99
C VAL A 85 6.67 -24.04 5.64
N VAL A 86 6.48 -23.33 4.53
CA VAL A 86 6.51 -23.93 3.18
C VAL A 86 7.89 -24.52 2.87
N VAL A 87 8.97 -23.78 3.19
CA VAL A 87 10.35 -24.25 2.99
C VAL A 87 10.62 -25.51 3.80
N GLU A 88 10.15 -25.56 5.05
CA GLU A 88 10.28 -26.73 5.92
C GLU A 88 9.49 -27.93 5.40
N CYS A 89 8.28 -27.70 4.89
CA CYS A 89 7.51 -28.76 4.24
C CYS A 89 8.23 -29.32 3.02
N TYR A 90 8.79 -28.47 2.13
CA TYR A 90 9.54 -28.94 0.97
C TYR A 90 10.79 -29.74 1.34
N ARG A 91 11.48 -29.34 2.42
CA ARG A 91 12.58 -30.13 2.97
C ARG A 91 12.09 -31.51 3.42
N GLY A 92 10.95 -31.58 4.13
CA GLY A 92 10.32 -32.83 4.53
C GLY A 92 9.84 -33.69 3.35
N TRP A 93 9.32 -33.07 2.29
CA TRP A 93 8.83 -33.75 1.08
C TRP A 93 9.92 -34.56 0.40
N LEU A 94 11.14 -34.02 0.28
CA LEU A 94 12.30 -34.71 -0.28
C LEU A 94 12.64 -36.01 0.48
N PHE A 95 12.22 -36.14 1.74
CA PHE A 95 12.49 -37.31 2.59
C PHE A 95 11.27 -38.23 2.78
N LEU A 96 10.04 -37.71 2.76
CA LEU A 96 8.83 -38.45 3.21
C LEU A 96 7.64 -38.39 2.24
N GLY A 97 7.71 -37.66 1.12
CA GLY A 97 6.65 -37.64 0.10
C GLY A 97 5.36 -36.87 0.48
N SER A 98 5.39 -35.99 1.49
CA SER A 98 4.25 -35.13 1.89
C SER A 98 3.90 -34.01 0.89
N GLU A 99 2.62 -33.81 0.60
CA GLU A 99 2.13 -32.71 -0.26
C GLU A 99 2.05 -31.38 0.50
N CYS A 100 2.79 -30.35 0.05
CA CYS A 100 2.87 -29.02 0.71
C CYS A 100 1.79 -28.02 0.24
N SER A 101 0.73 -28.49 -0.40
CA SER A 101 -0.26 -27.64 -1.07
C SER A 101 -1.03 -26.76 -0.08
N LEU A 102 -1.25 -27.24 1.16
CA LEU A 102 -1.95 -26.49 2.21
C LEU A 102 -1.12 -25.29 2.71
N GLU A 103 0.17 -25.50 2.97
CA GLU A 103 1.10 -24.48 3.43
C GLU A 103 1.29 -23.40 2.35
N ILE A 104 1.36 -23.81 1.09
CA ILE A 104 1.43 -22.90 -0.07
C ILE A 104 0.14 -22.08 -0.17
N ALA A 105 -1.04 -22.71 -0.05
CA ALA A 105 -2.32 -22.03 -0.12
C ALA A 105 -2.48 -20.99 1.00
N ARG A 106 -2.09 -21.34 2.23
CA ARG A 106 -2.08 -20.40 3.38
C ARG A 106 -1.13 -19.23 3.14
N THR A 107 0.09 -19.51 2.69
CA THR A 107 1.08 -18.45 2.40
C THR A 107 0.56 -17.49 1.31
N THR A 108 -0.06 -18.04 0.27
CA THR A 108 -0.65 -17.23 -0.80
C THR A 108 -1.79 -16.37 -0.27
N LYS A 109 -2.69 -16.93 0.55
CA LYS A 109 -3.79 -16.18 1.17
C LYS A 109 -3.28 -15.06 2.10
N CYS A 110 -2.23 -15.32 2.88
CA CYS A 110 -1.57 -14.28 3.68
C CYS A 110 -1.05 -13.14 2.81
N MET A 111 -0.35 -13.45 1.71
CA MET A 111 0.19 -12.45 0.79
C MET A 111 -0.91 -11.56 0.21
N ASP A 112 -2.05 -12.14 -0.15
CA ASP A 112 -3.17 -11.40 -0.74
C ASP A 112 -3.89 -10.53 0.28
N ILE A 113 -4.13 -11.04 1.49
CA ILE A 113 -4.68 -10.27 2.61
C ILE A 113 -3.76 -9.08 2.95
N GLN A 114 -2.47 -9.33 3.11
CA GLN A 114 -1.48 -8.29 3.45
C GLN A 114 -1.39 -7.21 2.35
N LYS A 115 -1.34 -7.60 1.06
CA LYS A 115 -1.34 -6.63 -0.04
C LYS A 115 -2.62 -5.79 -0.07
N SER A 116 -3.78 -6.43 0.11
CA SER A 116 -5.07 -5.74 0.17
C SER A 116 -5.11 -4.74 1.32
N ALA A 117 -4.64 -5.15 2.49
CA ALA A 117 -4.58 -4.30 3.68
C ALA A 117 -3.64 -3.10 3.49
N LEU A 118 -2.44 -3.33 2.96
CA LEU A 118 -1.48 -2.25 2.65
C LEU A 118 -2.06 -1.25 1.64
N LYS A 119 -2.84 -1.73 0.66
CA LYS A 119 -3.55 -0.88 -0.30
C LYS A 119 -4.65 -0.06 0.40
N LYS A 120 -5.49 -0.69 1.23
CA LYS A 120 -6.56 -0.01 1.98
C LYS A 120 -6.02 1.04 2.95
N LEU A 121 -4.87 0.79 3.57
CA LEU A 121 -4.16 1.74 4.43
C LEU A 121 -3.27 2.72 3.66
N ARG A 122 -3.32 2.73 2.33
CA ARG A 122 -2.60 3.67 1.45
C ARG A 122 -1.09 3.69 1.70
N TYR A 123 -0.50 2.51 1.91
CA TYR A 123 0.94 2.36 2.18
C TYR A 123 1.83 3.10 1.18
N GLU A 124 1.49 3.09 -0.11
CA GLU A 124 2.30 3.75 -1.16
C GLU A 124 2.37 5.29 -1.01
N ASP A 125 1.36 5.86 -0.36
CA ASP A 125 1.24 7.30 -0.09
C ASP A 125 1.91 7.70 1.23
N CYS A 126 2.53 6.79 1.98
CA CYS A 126 3.22 7.13 3.20
C CYS A 126 4.23 8.29 2.97
N TYR A 127 4.39 9.17 3.96
CA TYR A 127 5.18 10.42 3.83
C TYR A 127 6.54 10.38 4.53
N SER A 128 6.88 9.28 5.20
CA SER A 128 8.21 9.07 5.79
C SER A 128 8.46 7.60 6.08
N VAL A 129 9.72 7.18 6.18
CA VAL A 129 10.10 5.81 6.55
C VAL A 129 9.37 5.36 7.82
N LYS A 130 9.30 6.23 8.84
CA LYS A 130 8.59 5.96 10.09
C LYS A 130 7.10 5.69 9.88
N HIS A 131 6.44 6.45 9.00
CA HIS A 131 5.03 6.25 8.70
C HIS A 131 4.79 4.95 7.91
N CYS A 132 5.64 4.64 6.93
CA CYS A 132 5.53 3.37 6.20
C CYS A 132 5.76 2.18 7.15
N ALA A 133 6.75 2.29 8.04
CA ALA A 133 7.03 1.27 9.05
C ALA A 133 5.87 1.09 10.04
N SER A 134 5.20 2.17 10.45
CA SER A 134 4.02 2.07 11.32
C SER A 134 2.86 1.39 10.60
N ILE A 135 2.58 1.72 9.33
CA ILE A 135 1.55 1.03 8.54
C ILE A 135 1.86 -0.46 8.48
N ARG A 136 3.10 -0.83 8.12
CA ARG A 136 3.53 -2.23 8.06
C ARG A 136 3.30 -2.97 9.38
N ALA A 137 3.82 -2.44 10.49
CA ALA A 137 3.73 -3.07 11.80
C ALA A 137 2.27 -3.19 12.27
N PHE A 138 1.45 -2.19 11.95
CA PHE A 138 0.04 -2.19 12.27
C PHE A 138 -0.72 -3.27 11.49
N THR A 139 -0.48 -3.39 10.18
CA THR A 139 -1.08 -4.46 9.35
C THR A 139 -0.70 -5.85 9.86
N ASP A 140 0.57 -6.03 10.25
CA ASP A 140 1.07 -7.30 10.79
C ASP A 140 0.41 -7.68 12.13
N THR A 141 0.27 -6.68 13.02
CA THR A 141 -0.40 -6.85 14.32
C THR A 141 -1.89 -7.19 14.14
N LEU A 142 -2.58 -6.48 13.23
CA LEU A 142 -3.98 -6.79 12.92
C LEU A 142 -4.12 -8.18 12.30
N PHE A 143 -3.20 -8.58 11.43
CA PHE A 143 -3.23 -9.90 10.82
C PHE A 143 -3.09 -10.99 11.88
N THR A 144 -2.05 -10.93 12.70
CA THR A 144 -1.77 -11.95 13.74
C THR A 144 -2.89 -12.06 14.77
N SER A 145 -3.52 -10.94 15.15
CA SER A 145 -4.66 -10.93 16.08
C SER A 145 -5.95 -11.55 15.53
N HIS A 146 -6.17 -11.49 14.21
CA HIS A 146 -7.39 -12.03 13.57
C HIS A 146 -7.19 -13.45 13.05
N PHE A 147 -6.04 -13.72 12.43
CA PHE A 147 -5.80 -14.96 11.70
C PHE A 147 -4.89 -15.94 12.46
N GLY A 148 -4.23 -15.48 13.53
CA GLY A 148 -3.17 -16.22 14.22
C GLY A 148 -1.80 -16.04 13.56
N GLN A 149 -0.75 -16.47 14.26
CA GLN A 149 0.64 -16.30 13.82
C GLN A 149 0.91 -17.06 12.51
N PHE A 150 0.31 -18.24 12.34
CA PHE A 150 0.50 -19.08 11.16
C PHE A 150 -0.72 -19.07 10.22
N GLY A 151 -1.65 -18.14 10.41
CA GLY A 151 -2.84 -17.98 9.59
C GLY A 151 -3.83 -19.15 9.72
N GLU A 152 -3.95 -19.71 10.93
CA GLU A 152 -4.81 -20.85 11.23
C GLU A 152 -6.31 -20.54 11.03
N LYS A 153 -6.69 -19.26 11.13
CA LYS A 153 -8.09 -18.79 11.09
C LYS A 153 -8.40 -17.92 9.88
N MET A 154 -7.81 -18.21 8.72
CA MET A 154 -8.09 -17.49 7.47
C MET A 154 -9.40 -17.94 6.82
N ASP A 155 -10.53 -17.85 7.52
CA ASP A 155 -11.88 -18.03 6.99
C ASP A 155 -12.52 -16.69 6.60
N ASP A 156 -13.66 -16.74 5.89
CA ASP A 156 -14.29 -15.54 5.34
C ASP A 156 -14.85 -14.61 6.43
N GLU A 157 -15.26 -15.17 7.58
CA GLU A 157 -15.72 -14.39 8.74
C GLU A 157 -14.57 -13.55 9.31
N ASN A 158 -13.42 -14.16 9.57
CA ASN A 158 -12.25 -13.46 10.08
C ASN A 158 -11.68 -12.47 9.06
N VAL A 159 -11.78 -12.76 7.76
CA VAL A 159 -11.42 -11.79 6.71
C VAL A 159 -12.33 -10.56 6.76
N ALA A 160 -13.65 -10.74 6.88
CA ALA A 160 -14.58 -9.62 7.00
C ALA A 160 -14.31 -8.78 8.26
N ARG A 161 -14.05 -9.43 9.41
CA ARG A 161 -13.71 -8.74 10.66
C ARG A 161 -12.41 -7.97 10.57
N PHE A 162 -11.38 -8.56 9.97
CA PHE A 162 -10.11 -7.89 9.71
C PHE A 162 -10.29 -6.68 8.80
N ASP A 163 -11.11 -6.81 7.76
CA ASP A 163 -11.44 -5.70 6.86
C ASP A 163 -12.12 -4.55 7.61
N THR A 164 -13.10 -4.84 8.49
CA THR A 164 -13.70 -3.81 9.36
C THR A 164 -12.68 -3.17 10.29
N ALA A 165 -11.78 -3.96 10.90
CA ALA A 165 -10.73 -3.44 11.78
C ALA A 165 -9.75 -2.51 11.05
N LEU A 166 -9.44 -2.79 9.77
CA LEU A 166 -8.64 -1.89 8.94
C LEU A 166 -9.34 -0.56 8.67
N GLU A 167 -10.65 -0.60 8.39
CA GLU A 167 -11.47 0.60 8.18
C GLU A 167 -11.49 1.49 9.43
N GLU A 168 -11.73 0.90 10.59
CA GLU A 168 -11.77 1.61 11.88
C GLU A 168 -10.41 2.19 12.27
N ALA A 169 -9.32 1.50 11.91
CA ALA A 169 -7.97 1.93 12.22
C ALA A 169 -7.43 3.00 11.28
N PHE A 170 -7.97 3.10 10.06
CA PHE A 170 -7.50 4.03 9.04
C PHE A 170 -7.28 5.46 9.57
N PRO A 171 -8.21 6.07 10.33
CA PRO A 171 -8.05 7.43 10.80
C PRO A 171 -6.93 7.60 11.84
N ALA A 172 -6.63 6.55 12.60
CA ALA A 172 -5.56 6.56 13.60
C ALA A 172 -4.18 6.43 12.95
N VAL A 173 -4.08 5.64 11.88
CA VAL A 173 -2.87 5.52 11.06
C VAL A 173 -2.56 6.85 10.36
N TRP A 174 -3.58 7.50 9.81
CA TRP A 174 -3.46 8.75 9.05
C TRP A 174 -3.80 10.01 9.87
N ARG A 175 -3.27 10.14 11.09
CA ARG A 175 -3.50 11.31 11.95
C ARG A 175 -2.48 12.43 11.79
#